data_AF-A0A8T3SX30-F1
#
_entry.id   AF-A0A8T3SX30-F1
#
_cell.length_a   1.000
_cell.length_b   1.000
_cell.length_c   1.000
_cell.angle_alpha   90.00
_cell.angle_beta   90.00
_cell.angle_gamma   90.00
#
_symmetry.space_group_name_H-M   'P 1'
#
loop_
_entity.id
_entity.type
_entity.pdbx_description
1 polymer ?
#
loop_
_entity_poly.entity_id
_entity_poly.type
_entity_poly.pdbx_seq_one_letter_code
_entity_poly.pdbx_strand_id
1 'polypeptide(L)'
;LGPRDSTMFNDPLGGNFRVISNLELLFPPPFTEEASNLRFGVFFDAGNVFADVGAFDTSEIRTSVGVSTSWITPVGALTFSLAQALNDQPGDETETFQFNIGTIF
;
A
#
# COMPACT_ATOMS: atom_id res chain seq x y z
N LEU A 1 -4.21 -4.21 -9.21
CA LEU A 1 -5.57 -4.54 -8.70
C LEU A 1 -6.61 -3.78 -9.49
N GLY A 2 -7.80 -4.35 -9.65
CA GLY A 2 -8.92 -3.74 -10.36
C GLY A 2 -9.04 -4.20 -11.82
N PRO A 3 -9.92 -3.56 -12.62
CA PRO A 3 -10.21 -3.97 -14.00
C PRO A 3 -8.94 -4.01 -14.86
N ARG A 4 -8.82 -5.08 -15.67
CA ARG A 4 -7.69 -5.31 -16.58
C ARG A 4 -8.20 -5.55 -18.00
N ASP A 5 -7.37 -5.25 -18.98
CA ASP A 5 -7.67 -5.54 -20.38
C ASP A 5 -7.57 -7.05 -20.68
N SER A 6 -8.32 -7.51 -21.67
CA SER A 6 -8.34 -8.88 -22.17
C SER A 6 -7.24 -9.18 -23.22
N THR A 7 -6.36 -8.21 -23.50
CA THR A 7 -5.23 -8.40 -24.42
C THR A 7 -4.11 -9.23 -23.80
N MET A 8 -3.12 -9.63 -24.60
CA MET A 8 -1.99 -10.45 -24.14
C MET A 8 -1.13 -9.77 -23.06
N PHE A 9 -1.25 -8.46 -22.87
CA PHE A 9 -0.49 -7.69 -21.89
C PHE A 9 -1.21 -7.58 -20.54
N ASN A 10 -2.51 -7.86 -20.49
CA ASN A 10 -3.32 -7.82 -19.26
C ASN A 10 -3.16 -6.50 -18.48
N ASP A 11 -3.06 -5.35 -19.16
CA ASP A 11 -2.72 -4.09 -18.49
C ASP A 11 -3.85 -3.59 -17.56
N PRO A 12 -3.54 -2.91 -16.45
CA PRO A 12 -4.55 -2.32 -15.58
C PRO A 12 -5.26 -1.16 -16.29
N LEU A 13 -6.58 -1.24 -16.41
CA LEU A 13 -7.42 -0.21 -17.05
C LEU A 13 -7.79 0.92 -16.09
N GLY A 14 -7.63 0.71 -14.78
CA GLY A 14 -8.19 1.58 -13.75
C GLY A 14 -9.70 1.35 -13.57
N GLY A 15 -10.38 2.32 -12.95
CA GLY A 15 -11.82 2.20 -12.68
C GLY A 15 -12.43 3.47 -12.10
N ASN A 16 -13.76 3.57 -12.15
CA ASN A 16 -14.49 4.75 -11.69
C ASN A 16 -15.02 4.64 -10.26
N PHE A 17 -14.73 3.52 -9.58
CA PHE A 17 -15.08 3.32 -8.17
C PHE A 17 -13.89 2.73 -7.40
N ARG A 18 -13.61 3.25 -6.21
CA ARG A 18 -12.47 2.81 -5.39
C ARG A 18 -12.88 2.74 -3.92
N VAL A 19 -12.49 1.64 -3.27
CA VAL A 19 -12.64 1.45 -1.82
C VAL A 19 -11.25 1.19 -1.25
N ILE A 20 -10.88 1.96 -0.22
CA ILE A 20 -9.61 1.83 0.50
C ILE A 20 -9.84 1.99 1.99
N SER A 21 -9.09 1.24 2.77
CA SER A 21 -8.99 1.31 4.23
C SER A 21 -7.53 1.05 4.60
N ASN A 22 -6.98 1.92 5.44
CA ASN A 22 -5.62 1.79 5.97
C ASN A 22 -5.71 1.95 7.49
N LEU A 23 -5.11 1.01 8.21
CA LEU A 23 -4.94 1.05 9.66
C LEU A 23 -3.45 1.00 9.95
N GLU A 24 -2.89 2.07 10.51
CA GLU A 24 -1.47 2.15 10.83
C GLU A 24 -1.26 2.52 12.30
N LEU A 25 -0.42 1.74 12.98
CA LEU A 25 0.04 2.01 14.33
C LEU A 25 1.50 2.46 14.28
N LEU A 26 1.73 3.72 14.64
CA LEU A 26 3.06 4.32 14.71
C LEU A 26 3.63 4.22 16.12
N PHE A 27 4.92 3.91 16.22
CA PHE A 27 5.63 3.80 17.49
C PHE A 27 7.09 4.29 17.36
N PRO A 28 7.71 4.73 18.47
CA PRO A 28 9.10 5.15 18.46
C PRO A 28 10.03 3.96 18.12
N PRO A 29 11.22 4.22 17.54
CA PRO A 29 12.20 3.18 17.27
C PRO A 29 12.54 2.34 18.51
N PRO A 30 12.51 1.00 18.45
CA PRO A 30 12.74 0.15 19.61
C PRO A 30 14.20 0.13 20.09
N PHE A 31 15.11 0.78 19.36
CA PHE A 31 16.56 0.79 19.62
C PHE A 31 17.11 2.16 20.06
N THR A 32 16.31 3.23 20.00
CA THR A 32 16.74 4.57 20.45
C THR A 32 15.54 5.46 20.75
N GLU A 33 15.60 6.17 21.87
CA GLU A 33 14.58 7.16 22.26
C GLU A 33 14.89 8.56 21.71
N GLU A 34 16.09 8.78 21.18
CA GLU A 34 16.58 10.11 20.77
C GLU A 34 16.30 10.44 19.29
N ALA A 35 15.88 9.47 18.48
CA ALA A 35 15.67 9.66 17.05
C ALA A 35 14.30 10.28 16.72
N SER A 36 14.12 11.58 17.00
CA SER A 36 12.87 12.31 16.72
C SER A 36 12.50 12.40 15.24
N ASN A 37 13.46 12.16 14.35
CA ASN A 37 13.29 12.18 12.89
C ASN A 37 13.01 10.78 12.29
N LEU A 38 12.91 9.75 13.12
CA LEU A 38 12.65 8.37 12.69
C LEU A 38 11.35 7.87 13.33
N ARG A 39 10.47 7.28 12.53
CA ARG A 39 9.22 6.66 12.99
C ARG A 39 9.10 5.27 12.42
N PHE A 40 8.64 4.34 13.24
CA PHE A 40 8.27 3.00 12.80
C PHE A 40 6.76 2.85 12.79
N GLY A 41 6.26 2.01 11.91
CA GLY A 41 4.85 1.67 11.85
C GLY A 41 4.64 0.18 11.57
N VAL A 42 3.50 -0.31 12.02
CA VAL A 42 2.88 -1.54 11.51
C VAL A 42 1.55 -1.16 10.89
N PHE A 43 1.21 -1.75 9.76
CA PHE A 43 -0.03 -1.40 9.05
C PHE A 43 -0.79 -2.62 8.57
N PHE A 44 -2.08 -2.40 8.37
CA PHE A 44 -3.00 -3.28 7.65
C PHE A 44 -3.74 -2.44 6.61
N ASP A 45 -3.68 -2.87 5.36
CA ASP A 45 -4.40 -2.25 4.25
C ASP A 45 -5.48 -3.18 3.72
N ALA A 46 -6.59 -2.60 3.27
CA ALA A 46 -7.63 -3.28 2.52
C ALA A 46 -8.15 -2.37 1.42
N GLY A 47 -8.23 -2.84 0.19
CA GLY A 47 -8.80 -2.05 -0.89
C GLY A 47 -8.83 -2.72 -2.24
N ASN A 48 -9.59 -2.12 -3.14
CA ASN A 48 -9.58 -2.43 -4.57
C ASN A 48 -10.18 -1.26 -5.39
N VAL A 49 -9.94 -1.29 -6.70
CA VAL A 49 -10.54 -0.41 -7.71
C VAL A 49 -11.50 -1.26 -8.55
N PHE A 50 -12.65 -0.69 -8.91
CA PHE A 50 -13.71 -1.36 -9.67
C PHE A 50 -14.13 -0.48 -10.86
N ALA A 51 -14.69 -1.10 -11.90
CA ALA A 51 -15.15 -0.38 -13.10
C ALA A 51 -16.18 0.70 -12.75
N ASP A 52 -17.16 0.36 -11.91
CA ASP A 52 -18.18 1.24 -11.36
C ASP A 52 -18.77 0.65 -10.06
N VAL A 53 -19.80 1.29 -9.50
CA VAL A 53 -20.45 0.86 -8.25
C VAL A 53 -21.18 -0.48 -8.40
N GLY A 54 -21.70 -0.81 -9.59
CA GLY A 54 -22.37 -2.09 -9.86
C GLY A 54 -21.41 -3.27 -9.95
N ALA A 55 -20.14 -3.00 -10.26
CA ALA A 55 -19.06 -3.99 -10.24
C ALA A 55 -18.44 -4.20 -8.84
N PHE A 56 -18.96 -3.55 -7.80
CA PHE A 56 -18.45 -3.71 -6.44
C PHE A 56 -18.70 -5.13 -5.92
N ASP A 57 -17.62 -5.81 -5.56
CA ASP A 57 -17.67 -7.12 -4.92
C ASP A 57 -16.71 -7.13 -3.72
N THR A 58 -17.25 -7.47 -2.55
CA THR A 58 -16.48 -7.57 -1.31
C THR A 58 -15.44 -8.69 -1.34
N SER A 59 -15.67 -9.76 -2.12
CA SER A 59 -14.73 -10.87 -2.28
C SER A 59 -13.48 -10.46 -3.06
N GLU A 60 -13.58 -9.40 -3.86
CA GLU A 60 -12.46 -8.86 -4.63
C GLU A 60 -11.60 -7.87 -3.84
N ILE A 61 -11.92 -7.56 -2.58
CA ILE A 61 -11.07 -6.70 -1.75
C ILE A 61 -9.74 -7.41 -1.47
N ARG A 62 -8.62 -6.77 -1.78
CA ARG A 62 -7.29 -7.26 -1.43
C ARG A 62 -6.81 -6.63 -0.15
N THR A 63 -6.06 -7.40 0.61
CA THR A 63 -5.60 -7.04 1.95
C THR A 63 -4.12 -7.33 2.09
N SER A 64 -3.44 -6.51 2.88
CA SER A 64 -2.03 -6.68 3.19
C SER A 64 -1.73 -6.27 4.63
N VAL A 65 -0.64 -6.79 5.16
CA VAL A 65 -0.04 -6.35 6.42
C VAL A 65 1.41 -6.01 6.19
N GLY A 66 1.94 -5.06 6.94
CA GLY A 66 3.33 -4.69 6.77
C GLY A 66 3.92 -3.88 7.90
N VAL A 67 5.20 -3.57 7.72
CA VAL A 67 5.96 -2.64 8.56
C VAL A 67 6.41 -1.48 7.72
N SER A 68 6.40 -0.29 8.30
CA SER A 68 6.83 0.96 7.67
C SER A 68 7.91 1.63 8.50
N THR A 69 8.73 2.42 7.83
CA THR A 69 9.66 3.35 8.48
C THR A 69 9.67 4.66 7.73
N SER A 70 9.52 5.76 8.46
CA SER A 70 9.63 7.10 7.91
C SER A 70 10.82 7.82 8.54
N TRP A 71 11.72 8.29 7.70
CA TRP A 71 12.94 9.01 8.09
C TRP A 71 12.96 10.38 7.45
N ILE A 72 12.89 11.42 8.28
CA ILE A 72 13.04 12.81 7.84
C ILE A 72 14.53 13.13 7.73
N THR A 73 14.95 13.43 6.50
CA THR A 73 16.34 13.79 6.15
C THR A 73 16.42 15.26 5.69
N PRO A 74 17.62 15.85 5.59
CA PRO A 74 17.78 17.20 5.06
C PRO A 74 17.27 17.40 3.64
N VAL A 75 17.15 16.32 2.84
CA VAL A 75 16.71 16.36 1.45
C VAL A 75 15.22 16.02 1.27
N GLY A 76 14.53 15.59 2.33
CA GLY A 76 13.11 15.24 2.30
C GLY A 76 12.75 14.04 3.17
N ALA A 77 11.46 13.70 3.15
CA ALA A 77 10.96 12.50 3.82
C ALA A 77 11.30 11.26 2.98
N LEU A 78 11.91 10.26 3.62
CA LEU A 78 12.13 8.94 3.07
C LEU A 78 11.18 7.99 3.77
N THR A 79 10.31 7.32 3.01
CA THR A 79 9.41 6.31 3.56
C THR A 79 9.72 4.97 2.92
N PHE A 80 9.86 3.94 3.75
CA PHE A 80 10.09 2.57 3.34
C PHE A 80 8.98 1.70 3.92
N SER A 81 8.51 0.72 3.17
CA SER A 81 7.56 -0.26 3.66
C SER A 81 7.90 -1.65 3.14
N LEU A 82 7.63 -2.64 4.00
CA LEU A 82 7.63 -4.06 3.66
C LEU A 82 6.23 -4.59 3.91
N ALA A 83 5.56 -5.04 2.86
CA ALA A 83 4.19 -5.50 2.88
C ALA A 83 4.08 -6.95 2.41
N GLN A 84 3.25 -7.73 3.08
CA GLN A 84 2.84 -9.06 2.65
C GLN A 84 1.36 -9.03 2.26
N ALA A 85 1.05 -9.45 1.04
CA ALA A 85 -0.32 -9.68 0.60
C ALA A 85 -0.91 -10.89 1.36
N LEU A 86 -2.13 -10.76 1.87
CA LEU A 86 -2.80 -11.80 2.65
C LEU A 86 -3.76 -12.66 1.81
N ASN A 87 -4.25 -12.14 0.69
CA ASN A 87 -5.23 -12.80 -0.17
C ASN A 87 -5.03 -12.46 -1.66
N ASP A 88 -3.79 -12.52 -2.13
CA ASP A 88 -3.46 -12.39 -3.55
C ASP A 88 -4.15 -13.47 -4.39
N GLN A 89 -4.46 -13.14 -5.64
CA GLN A 89 -5.11 -14.01 -6.61
C GLN A 89 -4.26 -14.12 -7.88
N PRO A 90 -4.45 -15.18 -8.70
CA PRO A 90 -3.83 -15.26 -10.01
C PRO A 90 -4.10 -14.02 -10.86
N GLY A 91 -3.05 -13.35 -11.32
CA GLY A 91 -3.14 -12.11 -12.09
C GLY A 91 -2.95 -10.83 -11.27
N ASP A 92 -2.82 -10.94 -9.94
CA ASP A 92 -2.34 -9.83 -9.12
C ASP A 92 -0.83 -9.65 -9.27
N GLU A 93 -0.40 -8.39 -9.31
CA GLU A 93 1.01 -8.01 -9.27
C GLU A 93 1.32 -7.48 -7.88
N THR A 94 2.16 -8.21 -7.14
CA THR A 94 2.52 -7.89 -5.76
C THR A 94 3.91 -7.26 -5.68
N GLU A 95 4.03 -6.17 -4.91
CA GLU A 95 5.32 -5.53 -4.61
C GLU A 95 5.56 -5.53 -3.10
N THR A 96 6.51 -6.37 -2.64
CA THR A 96 6.78 -6.58 -1.21
C THR A 96 7.51 -5.41 -0.56
N PHE A 97 8.38 -4.72 -1.30
CA PHE A 97 9.17 -3.60 -0.79
C PHE A 97 8.86 -2.35 -1.60
N GLN A 98 8.47 -1.28 -0.92
CA GLN A 98 8.21 0.01 -1.54
C GLN A 98 8.99 1.10 -0.83
N PHE A 99 9.45 2.08 -1.59
CA PHE A 99 10.10 3.26 -1.05
C PHE A 99 9.62 4.52 -1.77
N ASN A 100 9.56 5.62 -1.03
CA ASN A 100 9.23 6.94 -1.58
C ASN A 100 10.25 7.96 -1.06
N ILE A 101 10.69 8.84 -1.96
CA ILE A 101 11.65 9.91 -1.69
C ILE A 101 11.03 11.21 -2.18
N GLY A 102 10.69 12.13 -1.26
CA GLY A 102 10.25 13.46 -1.65
C GLY A 102 9.26 14.11 -0.70
N THR A 103 8.57 15.11 -1.23
CA THR A 103 7.38 15.73 -0.61
C THR A 103 6.15 14.98 -1.09
N ILE A 104 5.35 14.49 -0.14
CA ILE A 104 4.08 13.79 -0.38
C ILE A 104 3.18 14.65 -1.30
N PHE A 105 2.70 14.10 -2.43
CA PHE A 105 1.61 14.65 -3.25
C PHE A 105 0.60 13.56 -3.58
#